data_AF-A0A6J7AKD3-F1
#
_entry.id   AF-A0A6J7AKD3-F1
#
_cell.length_a   1.000
_cell.length_b   1.000
_cell.length_c   1.000
_cell.angle_alpha   90.00
_cell.angle_beta   90.00
_cell.angle_gamma   90.00
#
_symmetry.space_group_name_H-M   'P 1'
#
loop_
_entity.id
_entity.type
_entity.pdbx_description
1 polymer ?
#
loop_
_entity_poly.entity_id
_entity_poly.type
_entity_poly.pdbx_seq_one_letter_code
_entity_poly.pdbx_strand_id
1 'polypeptide(L)' 'MVAHRLSTVRSADIVMYLDKGRIVSAGTFEEVRSAVPEFEIQAKLMGL' A
#
# COMPACT_ATOMS: atom_id res chain seq x y z
N MET A 1 -8.66 -10.74 2.32
CA MET A 1 -9.78 -9.78 2.20
C MET A 1 -9.46 -8.82 1.08
N VAL A 2 -10.30 -8.71 0.05
CA VAL A 2 -10.15 -7.65 -0.96
C VAL A 2 -10.80 -6.40 -0.39
N ALA A 3 -10.00 -5.40 -0.02
CA ALA A 3 -10.51 -4.18 0.59
C ALA A 3 -10.98 -3.21 -0.50
N HIS A 4 -12.26 -2.80 -0.45
CA HIS A 4 -12.81 -1.75 -1.32
C HIS A 4 -12.63 -0.33 -0.75
N ARG A 5 -12.08 -0.21 0.46
CA ARG A 5 -11.79 1.05 1.15
C ARG A 5 -10.38 1.01 1.72
N LEU A 6 -9.60 2.04 1.44
CA LEU A 6 -8.19 2.10 1.86
C LEU A 6 -8.01 2.26 3.38
N SER A 7 -9.05 2.69 4.11
CA SER A 7 -9.07 2.70 5.58
C SER A 7 -8.88 1.31 6.19
N THR A 8 -9.24 0.25 5.47
CA THR A 8 -9.01 -1.14 5.88
C THR A 8 -7.57 -1.59 5.61
N VAL A 9 -6.86 -0.94 4.69
CA VAL A 9 -5.44 -1.23 4.38
C VAL A 9 -4.50 -0.57 5.39
N ARG A 10 -4.85 0.62 5.89
CA ARG A 10 -4.04 1.32 6.90
C ARG A 10 -3.91 0.56 8.22
N SER A 11 -4.93 -0.19 8.60
CA SER A 11 -4.94 -1.06 9.79
C SER A 11 -4.58 -2.51 9.50
N ALA A 12 -4.09 -2.82 8.29
CA ALA A 12 -3.59 -4.15 7.98
C ALA A 12 -2.24 -4.37 8.67
N ASP A 13 -2.06 -5.56 9.25
CA ASP A 13 -0.80 -5.97 9.86
C ASP A 13 0.33 -6.05 8.82
N ILE A 14 -0.03 -6.39 7.57
CA ILE A 14 0.89 -6.49 6.42
C ILE A 14 0.20 -5.97 5.16
N VAL A 15 0.90 -5.09 4.45
CA VAL A 15 0.60 -4.54 3.13
C VAL A 15 1.62 -5.11 2.14
N MET A 16 1.15 -5.56 0.97
CA MET A 16 2.01 -6.02 -0.11
C MET A 16 1.74 -5.19 -1.36
N TYR A 17 2.78 -4.55 -1.87
CA TYR A 17 2.70 -3.78 -3.11
C TYR A 17 3.09 -4.65 -4.30
N LEU A 18 2.15 -4.80 -5.24
CA LEU A 18 2.31 -5.58 -6.45
C LEU A 18 2.48 -4.63 -7.65
N ASP A 19 3.54 -4.82 -8.43
CA ASP A 19 3.72 -4.18 -9.74
C ASP A 19 4.05 -5.24 -10.79
N LYS A 20 3.38 -5.16 -11.96
CA LYS A 20 3.59 -6.06 -13.11
C LYS A 20 3.61 -7.55 -12.75
N GLY A 21 2.75 -7.96 -11.81
CA GLY A 21 2.65 -9.36 -11.37
C GLY A 21 3.78 -9.81 -10.43
N ARG A 22 4.56 -8.89 -9.87
CA ARG A 22 5.61 -9.17 -8.88
C ARG A 22 5.39 -8.35 -7.61
N ILE A 23 5.74 -8.94 -6.48
CA ILE A 23 5.75 -8.22 -5.20
C ILE A 23 7.01 -7.37 -5.17
N VAL A 24 6.84 -6.06 -5.08
CA VAL A 24 7.94 -5.09 -5.04
C VAL A 24 8.27 -4.68 -3.61
N SER A 25 7.27 -4.68 -2.72
CA SER A 25 7.47 -4.41 -1.29
C SER A 25 6.42 -5.13 -0.44
N ALA A 26 6.78 -5.49 0.79
CA ALA A 26 5.89 -6.07 1.78
C ALA A 26 6.31 -5.62 3.19
N GLY A 27 5.34 -5.20 4.00
CA GLY A 27 5.57 -4.69 5.36
C GLY A 27 4.34 -3.96 5.87
N THR A 28 4.46 -3.20 6.94
CA THR A 28 3.41 -2.27 7.38
C THR A 28 3.13 -1.21 6.32
N PHE A 29 1.98 -0.53 6.43
CA PHE A 29 1.63 0.56 5.51
C PHE A 29 2.73 1.63 5.41
N GLU A 30 3.32 1.99 6.55
CA GLU A 30 4.39 2.98 6.63
C GLU A 30 5.69 2.49 5.96
N GLU A 31 6.08 1.24 6.19
CA GLU A 31 7.26 0.65 5.54
C GLU A 31 7.11 0.60 4.02
N VAL A 32 5.95 0.17 3.52
CA VAL A 32 5.68 0.13 2.08
C VAL A 32 5.65 1.54 1.50
N ARG A 33 5.07 2.52 2.20
CA ARG A 33 5.05 3.93 1.80
C ARG A 33 6.44 4.54 1.72
N SER A 34 7.30 4.28 2.69
CA SER A 34 8.68 4.77 2.66
C SER A 34 9.53 4.07 1.60
N ALA A 35 9.25 2.79 1.31
CA ALA A 35 10.01 2.00 0.34
C ALA A 35 9.60 2.23 -1.12
N VAL A 36 8.36 2.66 -1.38
CA VAL A 36 7.80 2.78 -2.74
C VAL A 36 7.20 4.18 -2.96
N PRO A 37 7.92 5.11 -3.62
CA PRO A 37 7.43 6.45 -3.92
C PRO A 37 6.11 6.47 -4.73
N GLU A 38 5.94 5.52 -5.66
CA GLU A 38 4.70 5.35 -6.43
C GLU A 38 3.49 5.04 -5.54
N PHE A 39 3.68 4.31 -4.44
CA PHE A 39 2.62 4.02 -3.48
C PHE A 39 2.16 5.29 -2.76
N GLU A 40 3.08 6.22 -2.46
CA GLU A 40 2.73 7.51 -1.86
C GLU A 40 1.87 8.37 -2.80
N ILE A 41 2.19 8.41 -4.10
CA ILE A 41 1.39 9.13 -5.10
C ILE A 41 -0.02 8.56 -5.18
N GLN A 42 -0.15 7.23 -5.21
CA GLN A 42 -1.44 6.55 -5.22
C GLN A 42 -2.24 6.80 -3.93
N ALA A 43 -1.58 6.77 -2.77
CA ALA A 43 -2.20 7.10 -1.49
C ALA A 43 -2.76 8.53 -1.49
N LYS A 44 -2.00 9.52 -2.00
CA LYS A 44 -2.45 10.92 -2.12
C LYS A 44 -3.65 11.08 -3.04
N LEU A 45 -3.67 10.39 -4.19
CA LEU A 45 -4.81 10.40 -5.11
C LEU A 45 -6.08 9.80 -4.48
N MET A 46 -5.92 8.94 -3.48
CA MET A 46 -7.00 8.37 -2.69
C MET A 46 -7.39 9.22 -1.47
N GLY A 47 -6.80 10.42 -1.30
CA GLY A 47 -7.16 11.40 -0.26
C GLY A 47 -6.44 11.23 1.08
N LEU A 48 -5.19 10.77 1.06
CA LEU A 48 -4.29 10.66 2.23
C LEU A 48 -3.15 11.67 2.20
#